data_AF-A0A2G8SHW8-F1
#
_entry.id   AF-A0A2G8SHW8-F1
#
_cell.length_a   1.000
_cell.length_b   1.000
_cell.length_c   1.000
_cell.angle_alpha   90.00
_cell.angle_beta   90.00
_cell.angle_gamma   90.00
#
_symmetry.space_group_name_H-M   'P 1'
#
loop_
_entity.id
_entity.type
_entity.pdbx_description
1 polymer ?
#
loop_
_entity_poly.entity_id
_entity_poly.type
_entity_poly.pdbx_seq_one_letter_code
_entity_poly.pdbx_strand_id
1 'polypeptide(L)'
;MYSWYAAANVCYVWLHDVDDTHPSESGPASFSRSVWFTRGWTLQELLAPRYVVFLSKKWHTLGTKQTLAHRITRVTGIDEDVLLKMVDLHEVSVARRMSWAAMRRTTREEDRAYSLMGIFDVNMPTIYGEGSKAFLRLQVEILKQCPDQSIFAWGRPSIDYHTLINNFSSVMVTKELRDSNHRSLLAPSPAEFEHAGSISPIPLDGLSELLEEPHLVPPESFPIVNIPSLGRDPGILMAILACQDAEGNLIVLFLNQRRYRDDHSTIV
;
A
#
# COMPACT_ATOMS: atom_id res chain seq x y z
N MET A 1 -20.09 -0.49 1.47
CA MET A 1 -20.09 -0.72 0.01
C MET A 1 -19.52 -2.10 -0.31
N TYR A 2 -18.27 -2.39 0.05
CA TYR A 2 -17.63 -3.69 -0.16
C TYR A 2 -18.52 -4.93 0.12
N SER A 3 -19.15 -5.02 1.30
CA SER A 3 -19.99 -6.18 1.66
C SER A 3 -21.17 -6.41 0.71
N TRP A 4 -21.74 -5.34 0.12
CA TRP A 4 -22.80 -5.45 -0.87
C TRP A 4 -22.29 -6.09 -2.16
N TYR A 5 -21.10 -5.70 -2.62
CA TYR A 5 -20.46 -6.33 -3.76
C TYR A 5 -20.03 -7.77 -3.46
N ALA A 6 -19.51 -8.04 -2.27
CA ALA A 6 -19.12 -9.38 -1.85
C ALA A 6 -20.32 -10.35 -1.79
N ALA A 7 -21.49 -9.86 -1.37
CA ALA A 7 -22.72 -10.63 -1.30
C ALA A 7 -23.43 -10.78 -2.66
N ALA A 8 -23.02 -10.05 -3.70
CA ALA A 8 -23.65 -10.13 -5.00
C ALA A 8 -23.34 -11.47 -5.70
N ASN A 9 -24.36 -12.14 -6.23
CA ASN A 9 -24.19 -13.33 -7.06
C ASN A 9 -23.40 -13.05 -8.35
N VAL A 10 -23.62 -11.87 -8.95
CA VAL A 10 -22.92 -11.39 -10.14
C VAL A 10 -22.80 -9.87 -10.08
N CYS A 11 -21.64 -9.35 -10.48
CA CYS A 11 -21.42 -7.93 -10.71
C CYS A 11 -21.21 -7.70 -12.22
N TYR A 12 -22.02 -6.83 -12.83
CA TYR A 12 -21.84 -6.44 -14.22
C TYR A 12 -21.10 -5.11 -14.29
N VAL A 13 -20.00 -5.09 -15.03
CA VAL A 13 -19.18 -3.90 -15.27
C VAL A 13 -19.35 -3.49 -16.73
N TRP A 14 -20.08 -2.41 -16.95
CA TRP A 14 -20.23 -1.80 -18.28
C TRP A 14 -19.13 -0.76 -18.53
N LEU A 15 -18.37 -0.97 -19.60
CA LEU A 15 -17.22 -0.16 -19.99
C LEU A 15 -17.58 0.72 -21.18
N HIS A 16 -18.05 1.94 -20.90
CA HIS A 16 -18.50 2.90 -21.93
C HIS A 16 -17.43 3.30 -22.97
N ASP A 17 -16.16 3.09 -22.64
CA ASP A 17 -14.99 3.47 -23.41
C ASP A 17 -14.28 2.28 -24.08
N VAL A 18 -14.89 1.08 -24.05
CA VAL A 18 -14.34 -0.14 -24.64
C VAL A 18 -15.22 -0.64 -25.78
N ASP A 19 -14.59 -0.96 -26.92
CA ASP A 19 -15.25 -1.52 -28.10
C ASP A 19 -15.46 -3.04 -27.98
N ASP A 20 -16.22 -3.62 -28.92
CA ASP A 20 -16.46 -5.08 -29.02
C ASP A 20 -15.22 -5.85 -29.55
N THR A 21 -14.05 -5.23 -29.55
CA THR A 21 -12.81 -5.89 -29.98
C THR A 21 -12.42 -6.95 -28.97
N HIS A 22 -11.64 -7.94 -29.42
CA HIS A 22 -11.18 -8.97 -28.50
C HIS A 22 -10.37 -8.30 -27.37
N PRO A 23 -10.54 -8.68 -26.09
CA PRO A 23 -9.85 -8.01 -24.98
C PRO A 23 -8.31 -8.00 -25.10
N SER A 24 -7.75 -8.89 -25.95
CA SER A 24 -6.32 -8.92 -26.29
C SER A 24 -5.84 -7.88 -27.28
N GLU A 25 -6.74 -7.21 -27.97
CA GLU A 25 -6.39 -6.21 -28.96
C GLU A 25 -5.86 -4.93 -28.30
N SER A 26 -4.79 -4.41 -28.88
CA SER A 26 -4.17 -3.15 -28.47
C SER A 26 -4.83 -2.01 -29.23
N GLY A 27 -5.34 -1.01 -28.52
CA GLY A 27 -5.99 0.15 -29.12
C GLY A 27 -6.48 1.14 -28.06
N PRO A 28 -6.82 2.38 -28.44
CA PRO A 28 -7.30 3.40 -27.49
C PRO A 28 -8.58 2.97 -26.76
N ALA A 29 -9.46 2.19 -27.41
CA ALA A 29 -10.69 1.63 -26.83
C ALA A 29 -10.52 0.16 -26.38
N SER A 30 -9.30 -0.25 -26.03
CA SER A 30 -9.03 -1.60 -25.53
C SER A 30 -9.43 -1.75 -24.07
N PHE A 31 -9.80 -2.97 -23.67
CA PHE A 31 -10.12 -3.33 -22.29
C PHE A 31 -9.09 -2.79 -21.27
N SER A 32 -7.80 -3.02 -21.53
CA SER A 32 -6.71 -2.64 -20.63
C SER A 32 -6.54 -1.13 -20.43
N ARG A 33 -7.12 -0.31 -21.31
CA ARG A 33 -7.04 1.16 -21.24
C ARG A 33 -8.31 1.81 -20.71
N SER A 34 -9.31 1.02 -20.31
CA SER A 34 -10.55 1.58 -19.79
C SER A 34 -10.28 2.45 -18.56
N VAL A 35 -10.91 3.62 -18.52
CA VAL A 35 -10.89 4.53 -17.37
C VAL A 35 -11.45 3.86 -16.11
N TRP A 36 -12.23 2.79 -16.24
CA TRP A 36 -12.72 2.02 -15.10
C TRP A 36 -11.58 1.52 -14.20
N PHE A 37 -10.44 1.11 -14.75
CA PHE A 37 -9.27 0.68 -13.97
C PHE A 37 -8.58 1.81 -13.20
N THR A 38 -8.87 3.07 -13.55
CA THR A 38 -8.27 4.26 -12.93
C THR A 38 -9.16 4.90 -11.87
N ARG A 39 -10.39 4.43 -11.66
CA ARG A 39 -11.31 5.00 -10.66
C ARG A 39 -11.07 4.36 -9.29
N GLY A 40 -11.12 5.13 -8.21
CA GLY A 40 -10.87 4.61 -6.85
C GLY A 40 -11.86 3.51 -6.43
N TRP A 41 -13.15 3.81 -6.48
CA TRP A 41 -14.23 2.92 -6.03
C TRP A 41 -14.31 1.59 -6.77
N THR A 42 -13.88 1.55 -8.02
CA THR A 42 -13.96 0.33 -8.85
C THR A 42 -12.97 -0.75 -8.38
N LEU A 43 -12.04 -0.43 -7.48
CA LEU A 43 -11.17 -1.43 -6.86
C LEU A 43 -11.98 -2.38 -5.96
N GLN A 44 -12.92 -1.85 -5.18
CA GLN A 44 -13.83 -2.68 -4.38
C GLN A 44 -14.78 -3.47 -5.29
N GLU A 45 -15.27 -2.84 -6.36
CA GLU A 45 -16.13 -3.49 -7.37
C GLU A 45 -15.43 -4.68 -8.05
N LEU A 46 -14.10 -4.61 -8.21
CA LEU A 46 -13.29 -5.70 -8.76
C LEU A 46 -13.03 -6.82 -7.75
N LEU A 47 -12.57 -6.43 -6.55
CA LEU A 47 -12.03 -7.35 -5.55
C LEU A 47 -13.12 -8.05 -4.74
N ALA A 48 -14.18 -7.35 -4.36
CA ALA A 48 -15.21 -7.88 -3.47
C ALA A 48 -16.01 -9.05 -4.06
N PRO A 49 -16.66 -8.92 -5.24
CA PRO A 49 -17.54 -9.96 -5.77
C PRO A 49 -16.74 -11.18 -6.24
N ARG A 50 -17.35 -12.37 -6.14
CA ARG A 50 -16.75 -13.60 -6.69
C ARG A 50 -16.84 -13.65 -8.21
N TYR A 51 -17.96 -13.21 -8.78
CA TYR A 51 -18.22 -13.28 -10.22
C TYR A 51 -18.46 -11.87 -10.80
N VAL A 52 -17.62 -11.48 -11.76
CA VAL A 52 -17.72 -10.20 -12.48
C VAL A 52 -17.78 -10.46 -13.97
N VAL A 53 -18.73 -9.84 -14.66
CA VAL A 53 -18.87 -9.88 -16.11
C VAL A 53 -18.58 -8.49 -16.67
N PHE A 54 -17.64 -8.41 -17.60
CA PHE A 54 -17.28 -7.17 -18.28
C PHE A 54 -18.06 -7.05 -19.59
N LEU A 55 -18.69 -5.90 -19.79
CA LEU A 55 -19.50 -5.57 -20.95
C LEU A 55 -18.90 -4.37 -21.68
N SER A 56 -18.89 -4.41 -23.00
CA SER A 56 -18.46 -3.30 -23.86
C SER A 56 -19.45 -2.13 -23.83
N LYS A 57 -19.10 -1.03 -24.49
CA LYS A 57 -19.98 0.13 -24.67
C LYS A 57 -21.30 -0.21 -25.39
N LYS A 58 -21.32 -1.30 -26.17
CA LYS A 58 -22.49 -1.83 -26.87
C LYS A 58 -23.18 -2.98 -26.12
N TRP A 59 -22.84 -3.19 -24.84
CA TRP A 59 -23.40 -4.24 -23.97
C TRP A 59 -23.06 -5.68 -24.37
N HIS A 60 -22.06 -5.88 -25.23
CA HIS A 60 -21.57 -7.22 -25.55
C HIS A 60 -20.63 -7.72 -24.46
N THR A 61 -20.66 -9.03 -24.19
CA THR A 61 -19.77 -9.65 -23.20
C THR A 61 -18.34 -9.69 -23.72
N LEU A 62 -17.44 -9.05 -22.97
CA LEU A 62 -16.00 -9.07 -23.22
C LEU A 62 -15.32 -10.27 -22.54
N GLY A 63 -15.88 -10.72 -21.41
CA GLY A 63 -15.37 -11.82 -20.63
C GLY A 63 -15.74 -11.68 -19.15
N THR A 64 -15.24 -12.60 -18.33
CA THR A 64 -15.40 -12.56 -16.88
C THR A 64 -14.08 -12.20 -16.19
N LYS A 65 -14.13 -11.83 -14.90
CA LYS A 65 -12.90 -11.67 -14.09
C LYS A 65 -12.02 -12.92 -14.14
N GLN A 66 -12.61 -14.11 -14.19
CA GLN A 66 -11.87 -15.36 -14.29
C GLN A 66 -11.17 -15.51 -15.65
N THR A 67 -11.89 -15.31 -16.76
CA THR A 67 -11.28 -15.45 -18.09
C THR A 67 -10.29 -14.33 -18.42
N LEU A 68 -10.38 -13.20 -17.72
CA LEU A 68 -9.54 -12.02 -17.93
C LEU A 68 -8.52 -11.81 -16.80
N ALA A 69 -8.35 -12.74 -15.87
CA ALA A 69 -7.51 -12.58 -14.66
C ALA A 69 -6.09 -12.09 -15.00
N HIS A 70 -5.34 -12.84 -15.82
CA HIS A 70 -4.02 -12.44 -16.32
C HIS A 70 -3.97 -11.02 -16.92
N ARG A 71 -5.02 -10.62 -17.66
CA ARG A 71 -5.08 -9.28 -18.25
C ARG A 71 -5.34 -8.21 -17.20
N ILE A 72 -6.20 -8.48 -16.24
CA ILE A 72 -6.49 -7.58 -15.12
C ILE A 72 -5.23 -7.41 -14.28
N THR A 73 -4.52 -8.50 -13.95
CA THR A 73 -3.24 -8.48 -13.24
C THR A 73 -2.23 -7.57 -13.91
N ARG A 74 -2.06 -7.67 -15.22
CA ARG A 74 -1.14 -6.78 -15.97
C ARG A 74 -1.51 -5.29 -15.91
N VAL A 75 -2.80 -4.97 -15.74
CA VAL A 75 -3.29 -3.58 -15.71
C VAL A 75 -3.27 -3.01 -14.30
N THR A 76 -3.55 -3.83 -13.29
CA THR A 76 -3.79 -3.37 -11.92
C THR A 76 -2.70 -3.76 -10.92
N GLY A 77 -1.80 -4.67 -11.28
CA GLY A 77 -0.82 -5.26 -10.35
C GLY A 77 -1.44 -6.15 -9.27
N ILE A 78 -2.70 -6.58 -9.45
CA ILE A 78 -3.39 -7.47 -8.51
C ILE A 78 -3.14 -8.91 -8.97
N ASP A 79 -2.64 -9.76 -8.08
CA ASP A 79 -2.33 -11.15 -8.43
C ASP A 79 -3.56 -11.92 -8.88
N GLU A 80 -3.37 -12.85 -9.81
CA GLU A 80 -4.46 -13.72 -10.29
C GLU A 80 -5.09 -14.49 -9.12
N ASP A 81 -4.28 -14.98 -8.19
CA ASP A 81 -4.74 -15.72 -7.02
C ASP A 81 -5.68 -14.89 -6.13
N VAL A 82 -5.43 -13.59 -6.01
CA VAL A 82 -6.32 -12.65 -5.30
C VAL A 82 -7.60 -12.41 -6.11
N LEU A 83 -7.48 -12.18 -7.43
CA LEU A 83 -8.64 -11.95 -8.31
C LEU A 83 -9.59 -13.15 -8.33
N LEU A 84 -9.03 -14.36 -8.28
CA LEU A 84 -9.71 -15.65 -8.31
C LEU A 84 -10.17 -16.14 -6.93
N LYS A 85 -9.93 -15.36 -5.86
CA LYS A 85 -10.28 -15.70 -4.47
C LYS A 85 -9.60 -17.00 -3.97
N MET A 86 -8.40 -17.30 -4.46
CA MET A 86 -7.55 -18.38 -3.97
C MET A 86 -6.71 -17.95 -2.76
N VAL A 87 -6.35 -16.67 -2.71
CA VAL A 87 -5.71 -16.01 -1.56
C VAL A 87 -6.67 -14.96 -1.00
N ASP A 88 -6.85 -14.95 0.32
CA ASP A 88 -7.68 -13.94 0.97
C ASP A 88 -6.94 -12.59 1.07
N LEU A 89 -7.67 -11.49 1.07
CA LEU A 89 -7.10 -10.14 1.18
C LEU A 89 -6.34 -9.93 2.50
N HIS A 90 -6.70 -10.62 3.59
CA HIS A 90 -5.98 -10.47 4.86
C HIS A 90 -4.59 -11.11 4.85
N GLU A 91 -4.33 -12.05 3.94
CA GLU A 91 -3.01 -12.67 3.74
C GLU A 91 -2.08 -11.75 2.91
N VAL A 92 -2.65 -10.75 2.24
CA VAL A 92 -1.90 -9.80 1.43
C VAL A 92 -1.47 -8.59 2.27
N SER A 93 -0.19 -8.24 2.15
CA SER A 93 0.40 -7.12 2.88
C SER A 93 -0.36 -5.81 2.69
N VAL A 94 -0.36 -4.96 3.72
CA VAL A 94 -0.97 -3.63 3.67
C VAL A 94 -0.37 -2.82 2.53
N ALA A 95 0.96 -2.85 2.37
CA ALA A 95 1.64 -2.10 1.31
C ALA A 95 1.22 -2.55 -0.09
N ARG A 96 1.12 -3.87 -0.31
CA ARG A 96 0.69 -4.42 -1.60
C ARG A 96 -0.77 -4.08 -1.89
N ARG A 97 -1.66 -4.18 -0.91
CA ARG A 97 -3.06 -3.72 -1.03
C ARG A 97 -3.16 -2.22 -1.34
N MET A 98 -2.33 -1.39 -0.70
CA MET A 98 -2.26 0.06 -0.99
C MET A 98 -1.77 0.33 -2.41
N SER A 99 -0.81 -0.45 -2.92
CA SER A 99 -0.25 -0.27 -4.27
C SER A 99 -1.31 -0.39 -5.38
N TRP A 100 -2.32 -1.25 -5.21
CA TRP A 100 -3.45 -1.38 -6.15
C TRP A 100 -4.29 -0.11 -6.30
N ALA A 101 -4.18 0.81 -5.35
CA ALA A 101 -4.84 2.10 -5.35
C ALA A 101 -3.94 3.26 -5.80
N ALA A 102 -2.63 3.05 -5.93
CA ALA A 102 -1.65 4.10 -6.19
C ALA A 102 -1.94 4.90 -7.47
N MET A 103 -2.37 4.21 -8.53
CA MET A 103 -2.68 4.81 -9.83
C MET A 103 -4.16 5.20 -10.01
N ARG A 104 -4.98 5.03 -8.95
CA ARG A 104 -6.41 5.31 -8.99
C ARG A 104 -6.73 6.72 -8.55
N ARG A 105 -7.80 7.29 -9.11
CA ARG A 105 -8.24 8.67 -8.91
C ARG A 105 -9.67 8.69 -8.39
N THR A 106 -9.93 9.68 -7.54
CA THR A 106 -11.25 9.98 -6.98
C THR A 106 -11.59 11.44 -7.24
N THR A 107 -12.88 11.75 -7.28
CA THR A 107 -13.35 13.13 -7.49
C THR A 107 -13.12 13.98 -6.24
N ARG A 108 -13.40 13.43 -5.06
CA ARG A 108 -13.10 14.06 -3.77
C ARG A 108 -11.79 13.49 -3.23
N GLU A 109 -11.01 14.32 -2.55
CA GLU A 109 -9.69 13.93 -2.04
C GLU A 109 -9.82 12.84 -0.96
N GLU A 110 -10.79 12.99 -0.06
CA GLU A 110 -11.12 12.07 1.02
C GLU A 110 -11.63 10.71 0.55
N ASP A 111 -12.21 10.63 -0.66
CA ASP A 111 -12.65 9.36 -1.25
C ASP A 111 -11.45 8.43 -1.55
N ARG A 112 -10.21 8.94 -1.63
CA ARG A 112 -9.00 8.09 -1.70
C ARG A 112 -8.88 7.18 -0.48
N ALA A 113 -9.39 7.61 0.67
CA ALA A 113 -9.43 6.82 1.87
C ALA A 113 -10.70 5.94 1.93
N TYR A 114 -11.86 6.55 1.69
CA TYR A 114 -13.14 5.85 1.82
C TYR A 114 -13.33 4.69 0.84
N SER A 115 -12.78 4.83 -0.37
CA SER A 115 -12.77 3.76 -1.38
C SER A 115 -11.85 2.59 -1.01
N LEU A 116 -11.11 2.66 0.10
CA LEU A 116 -10.24 1.58 0.59
C LEU A 116 -10.74 0.91 1.86
N MET A 117 -11.69 1.50 2.59
CA MET A 117 -12.18 0.97 3.88
C MET A 117 -12.51 -0.52 3.84
N GLY A 118 -13.25 -0.98 2.82
CA GLY A 118 -13.63 -2.39 2.72
C GLY A 118 -12.52 -3.34 2.23
N ILE A 119 -11.45 -2.82 1.63
CA ILE A 119 -10.27 -3.63 1.26
C ILE A 119 -9.42 -3.93 2.49
N PHE A 120 -9.44 -3.02 3.46
CA PHE A 120 -8.74 -3.14 4.74
C PHE A 120 -9.64 -3.61 5.89
N ASP A 121 -10.92 -3.86 5.62
CA ASP A 121 -11.95 -4.22 6.61
C ASP A 121 -12.01 -3.26 7.81
N VAL A 122 -11.82 -1.96 7.55
CA VAL A 122 -11.89 -0.91 8.58
C VAL A 122 -13.18 -0.10 8.45
N ASN A 123 -13.65 0.42 9.57
CA ASN A 123 -14.81 1.30 9.62
C ASN A 123 -14.41 2.64 10.25
N MET A 124 -14.64 3.73 9.53
CA MET A 124 -14.45 5.08 10.05
C MET A 124 -15.52 6.04 9.51
N PRO A 125 -15.95 7.05 10.30
CA PRO A 125 -16.91 8.05 9.84
C PRO A 125 -16.45 8.79 8.58
N THR A 126 -17.34 8.90 7.59
CA THR A 126 -17.12 9.71 6.38
C THR A 126 -17.41 11.18 6.66
N ILE A 127 -16.36 11.99 6.72
CA ILE A 127 -16.40 13.44 6.90
C ILE A 127 -15.99 14.10 5.58
N TYR A 128 -16.97 14.59 4.81
CA TYR A 128 -16.68 15.32 3.58
C TYR A 128 -16.12 16.70 3.89
N GLY A 129 -15.04 17.09 3.21
CA GLY A 129 -14.28 18.31 3.45
C GLY A 129 -13.03 18.15 4.32
N GLU A 130 -12.72 16.94 4.82
CA GLU A 130 -11.49 16.72 5.61
C GLU A 130 -10.21 16.57 4.76
N GLY A 131 -10.35 16.39 3.44
CA GLY A 131 -9.24 16.26 2.50
C GLY A 131 -8.32 15.08 2.80
N SER A 132 -7.01 15.28 2.64
CA SER A 132 -5.96 14.28 2.91
C SER A 132 -5.94 13.72 4.34
N LYS A 133 -6.56 14.40 5.32
CA LYS A 133 -6.68 13.87 6.68
C LYS A 133 -7.44 12.55 6.73
N ALA A 134 -8.36 12.31 5.77
CA ALA A 134 -9.07 11.04 5.65
C ALA A 134 -8.10 9.87 5.47
N PHE A 135 -7.05 10.04 4.65
CA PHE A 135 -6.09 8.96 4.38
C PHE A 135 -5.16 8.69 5.57
N LEU A 136 -4.83 9.72 6.36
CA LEU A 136 -4.13 9.53 7.64
C LEU A 136 -5.00 8.76 8.63
N ARG A 137 -6.29 9.11 8.74
CA ARG A 137 -7.24 8.38 9.59
C ARG A 137 -7.37 6.92 9.17
N LEU A 138 -7.45 6.64 7.87
CA LEU A 138 -7.47 5.27 7.35
C LEU A 138 -6.26 4.47 7.83
N GLN A 139 -5.05 5.01 7.68
CA GLN A 139 -3.83 4.32 8.13
C GLN A 139 -3.82 4.07 9.64
N VAL A 140 -4.33 5.02 10.44
CA VAL A 140 -4.48 4.83 11.89
C VAL A 140 -5.48 3.72 12.21
N GLU A 141 -6.62 3.65 11.53
CA GLU A 141 -7.57 2.55 11.73
C GLU A 141 -7.00 1.19 11.32
N ILE A 142 -6.19 1.14 10.25
CA ILE A 142 -5.48 -0.09 9.85
C ILE A 142 -4.51 -0.52 10.95
N LEU A 143 -3.69 0.40 11.47
CA LEU A 143 -2.72 0.12 12.53
C LEU A 143 -3.34 -0.40 13.82
N LYS A 144 -4.58 -0.01 14.14
CA LYS A 144 -5.29 -0.51 15.33
C LYS A 144 -5.66 -1.99 15.23
N GLN A 145 -5.75 -2.54 14.03
CA GLN A 145 -6.30 -3.88 13.77
C GLN A 145 -5.29 -4.82 13.12
N CYS A 146 -4.29 -4.27 12.43
CA CYS A 146 -3.33 -5.01 11.63
C CYS A 146 -1.89 -4.62 12.03
N PRO A 147 -1.12 -5.53 12.65
CA PRO A 147 0.27 -5.29 13.03
C PRO A 147 1.26 -5.39 11.85
N ASP A 148 0.78 -5.31 10.61
CA ASP A 148 1.60 -5.40 9.41
C ASP A 148 2.43 -4.12 9.20
N GLN A 149 3.73 -4.25 9.42
CA GLN A 149 4.70 -3.15 9.34
C GLN A 149 4.94 -2.65 7.91
N SER A 150 4.46 -3.37 6.90
CA SER A 150 4.55 -2.93 5.50
C SER A 150 3.79 -1.62 5.23
N ILE A 151 2.88 -1.21 6.12
CA ILE A 151 2.25 0.12 6.06
C ILE A 151 3.26 1.29 6.08
N PHE A 152 4.47 1.08 6.61
CA PHE A 152 5.55 2.07 6.62
C PHE A 152 6.48 1.97 5.40
N ALA A 153 6.32 0.95 4.56
CA ALA A 153 7.17 0.68 3.40
C ALA A 153 6.67 1.40 2.13
N TRP A 154 6.48 2.72 2.23
CA TRP A 154 6.09 3.59 1.14
C TRP A 154 7.24 4.51 0.71
N GLY A 155 7.09 5.12 -0.47
CA GLY A 155 8.11 5.94 -1.10
C GLY A 155 9.00 5.13 -2.04
N ARG A 156 10.06 5.78 -2.54
CA ARG A 156 11.04 5.12 -3.41
C ARG A 156 12.09 4.42 -2.56
N PRO A 157 12.40 3.14 -2.83
CA PRO A 157 13.58 2.48 -2.26
C PRO A 157 14.80 3.33 -2.62
N SER A 158 15.39 3.99 -1.62
CA SER A 158 16.39 5.01 -1.85
C SER A 158 17.81 4.44 -1.80
N ILE A 159 18.03 3.28 -1.17
CA ILE A 159 19.39 2.77 -0.95
C ILE A 159 19.45 1.24 -0.90
N ASP A 160 20.40 0.66 -1.62
CA ASP A 160 20.82 -0.73 -1.50
C ASP A 160 21.64 -0.93 -0.21
N TYR A 161 21.26 -1.92 0.59
CA TYR A 161 21.87 -2.27 1.87
C TYR A 161 23.39 -2.56 1.76
N HIS A 162 23.84 -3.18 0.66
CA HIS A 162 25.26 -3.42 0.42
C HIS A 162 26.04 -2.12 0.17
N THR A 163 25.39 -1.16 -0.47
CA THR A 163 25.95 0.18 -0.70
C THR A 163 26.02 0.99 0.61
N LEU A 164 25.08 0.77 1.54
CA LEU A 164 25.13 1.32 2.90
C LEU A 164 26.30 0.73 3.70
N ILE A 165 26.35 -0.59 3.89
CA ILE A 165 27.38 -1.29 4.68
C ILE A 165 28.80 -0.94 4.23
N ASN A 166 29.06 -0.99 2.92
CA ASN A 166 30.40 -0.74 2.39
C ASN A 166 30.84 0.73 2.53
N ASN A 167 29.89 1.67 2.65
CA ASN A 167 30.17 3.10 2.83
C ASN A 167 29.99 3.59 4.28
N PHE A 168 29.79 2.73 5.29
CA PHE A 168 29.62 3.19 6.69
C PHE A 168 30.84 3.93 7.30
N SER A 169 31.96 4.03 6.56
CA SER A 169 33.06 4.92 6.91
C SER A 169 32.93 6.34 6.31
N SER A 170 32.02 6.55 5.34
CA SER A 170 31.95 7.76 4.50
C SER A 170 30.53 8.24 4.15
N VAL A 171 29.45 7.66 4.68
CA VAL A 171 28.09 8.22 4.52
C VAL A 171 27.99 9.56 5.27
N MET A 172 28.39 10.62 4.57
CA MET A 172 27.68 11.89 4.61
C MET A 172 26.22 11.53 4.32
N VAL A 173 25.33 11.72 5.30
CA VAL A 173 23.88 11.69 5.11
C VAL A 173 23.60 12.49 3.85
N THR A 174 23.33 11.81 2.74
CA THR A 174 23.18 12.46 1.45
C THR A 174 22.03 13.44 1.61
N LYS A 175 22.19 14.63 1.03
CA LYS A 175 21.24 15.74 1.15
C LYS A 175 19.81 15.29 0.78
N GLU A 176 19.69 14.26 -0.05
CA GLU A 176 18.45 13.59 -0.45
C GLU A 176 17.64 13.00 0.73
N LEU A 177 18.29 12.41 1.75
CA LEU A 177 17.60 11.94 2.96
C LEU A 177 17.08 13.08 3.84
N ARG A 178 17.63 14.30 3.70
CA ARG A 178 17.15 15.50 4.38
C ARG A 178 16.07 16.24 3.59
N ASP A 179 15.93 15.95 2.29
CA ASP A 179 15.04 16.65 1.36
C ASP A 179 13.69 15.94 1.15
N SER A 180 13.41 14.89 1.93
CA SER A 180 12.06 14.35 1.97
C SER A 180 11.14 15.38 2.63
N ASN A 181 10.36 16.09 1.83
CA ASN A 181 9.25 16.95 2.27
C ASN A 181 8.23 16.21 3.18
N HIS A 182 8.37 14.89 3.33
CA HIS A 182 7.54 14.04 4.19
C HIS A 182 7.98 14.12 5.66
N ARG A 183 7.40 15.07 6.39
CA ARG A 183 7.58 15.26 7.84
C ARG A 183 6.74 14.29 8.70
N SER A 184 6.26 13.19 8.13
CA SER A 184 5.30 12.26 8.74
C SER A 184 5.74 10.81 8.50
N LEU A 185 5.51 9.95 9.50
CA LEU A 185 5.74 8.51 9.42
C LEU A 185 4.72 7.79 8.51
N LEU A 186 3.51 8.34 8.43
CA LEU A 186 2.43 7.83 7.59
C LEU A 186 2.43 8.49 6.23
N ALA A 187 2.05 7.71 5.21
CA ALA A 187 2.03 8.16 3.83
C ALA A 187 0.96 9.25 3.62
N PRO A 188 1.24 10.30 2.83
CA PRO A 188 0.25 11.32 2.49
C PRO A 188 -0.87 10.83 1.56
N SER A 189 -0.64 9.78 0.75
CA SER A 189 -1.65 9.23 -0.15
C SER A 189 -1.31 7.80 -0.60
N PRO A 190 -2.26 7.03 -1.18
CA PRO A 190 -1.98 5.72 -1.77
C PRO A 190 -0.91 5.75 -2.87
N ALA A 191 -0.71 6.89 -3.55
CA ALA A 191 0.26 7.01 -4.63
C ALA A 191 1.71 6.73 -4.18
N GLU A 192 2.00 6.94 -2.89
CA GLU A 192 3.33 6.66 -2.32
C GLU A 192 3.63 5.16 -2.25
N PHE A 193 2.63 4.29 -2.43
CA PHE A 193 2.78 2.84 -2.46
C PHE A 193 2.94 2.28 -3.88
N GLU A 194 3.16 3.11 -4.91
CA GLU A 194 3.29 2.67 -6.31
C GLU A 194 4.32 1.53 -6.49
N HIS A 195 5.41 1.56 -5.73
CA HIS A 195 6.48 0.57 -5.79
C HIS A 195 6.39 -0.53 -4.72
N ALA A 196 5.32 -0.55 -3.92
CA ALA A 196 5.15 -1.49 -2.81
C ALA A 196 4.43 -2.80 -3.21
N GLY A 197 4.17 -3.01 -4.50
CA GLY A 197 3.39 -4.14 -5.01
C GLY A 197 4.03 -5.52 -4.81
N SER A 198 5.34 -5.58 -4.55
CA SER A 198 6.07 -6.82 -4.26
C SER A 198 6.29 -7.08 -2.76
N ILE A 199 5.93 -6.14 -1.89
CA ILE A 199 6.27 -6.22 -0.48
C ILE A 199 5.43 -7.29 0.22
N SER A 200 6.10 -8.17 0.98
CA SER A 200 5.48 -9.25 1.73
C SER A 200 5.86 -9.19 3.22
N PRO A 201 4.97 -9.56 4.15
CA PRO A 201 5.27 -9.55 5.57
C PRO A 201 6.16 -10.74 5.93
N ILE A 202 7.01 -10.56 6.93
CA ILE A 202 7.82 -11.63 7.54
C ILE A 202 7.24 -11.91 8.93
N PRO A 203 6.98 -13.18 9.28
CA PRO A 203 6.65 -13.54 10.66
C PRO A 203 7.76 -13.09 11.63
N LEU A 204 7.40 -12.58 12.81
CA LEU A 204 8.39 -12.08 13.78
C LEU A 204 9.43 -13.12 14.20
N ASP A 205 9.05 -14.39 14.26
CA ASP A 205 9.97 -15.50 14.55
C ASP A 205 11.03 -15.61 13.44
N GLY A 206 10.60 -15.53 12.18
CA GLY A 206 11.50 -15.53 11.02
C GLY A 206 12.41 -14.30 10.97
N LEU A 207 11.90 -13.13 11.39
CA LEU A 207 12.73 -11.92 11.52
C LEU A 207 13.76 -12.07 12.65
N SER A 208 13.37 -12.67 13.78
CA SER A 208 14.25 -12.89 14.94
C SER A 208 15.39 -13.84 14.59
N GLU A 209 15.10 -14.91 13.84
CA GLU A 209 16.11 -15.83 13.30
C GLU A 209 17.08 -15.12 12.35
N LEU A 210 16.56 -14.28 11.45
CA LEU A 210 17.37 -13.57 10.45
C LEU A 210 18.30 -12.52 11.08
N LEU A 211 17.89 -11.93 12.20
CA LEU A 211 18.67 -10.92 12.92
C LEU A 211 19.58 -11.52 14.00
N GLU A 212 19.52 -12.82 14.26
CA GLU A 212 20.18 -13.48 15.39
C GLU A 212 19.78 -12.86 16.76
N GLU A 213 18.57 -12.32 16.86
CA GLU A 213 18.05 -11.59 18.03
C GLU A 213 16.81 -12.30 18.60
N PRO A 214 16.97 -13.21 19.60
CA PRO A 214 15.94 -14.14 20.03
C PRO A 214 14.78 -13.52 20.84
N HIS A 215 14.79 -12.20 21.06
CA HIS A 215 13.79 -11.49 21.88
C HIS A 215 13.24 -10.23 21.19
N LEU A 216 13.04 -10.29 19.87
CA LEU A 216 12.46 -9.20 19.10
C LEU A 216 10.95 -9.07 19.40
N VAL A 217 10.60 -8.45 20.53
CA VAL A 217 9.21 -8.13 20.88
C VAL A 217 8.90 -6.72 20.35
N PRO A 218 8.00 -6.55 19.38
CA PRO A 218 7.56 -5.21 18.97
C PRO A 218 6.92 -4.51 20.18
N PRO A 219 7.19 -3.20 20.41
CA PRO A 219 6.52 -2.45 21.46
C PRO A 219 4.99 -2.52 21.31
N GLU A 220 4.26 -2.67 22.42
CA GLU A 220 2.77 -2.65 22.42
C GLU A 220 2.19 -1.35 21.83
N SER A 221 2.95 -0.26 21.88
CA SER A 221 2.53 1.07 21.44
C SER A 221 2.86 1.37 19.97
N PHE A 222 3.84 0.69 19.38
CA PHE A 222 4.23 0.92 17.99
C PHE A 222 5.04 -0.27 17.46
N PRO A 223 4.63 -0.90 16.34
CA PRO A 223 5.29 -2.09 15.81
C PRO A 223 6.56 -1.68 15.04
N ILE A 224 7.50 -1.02 15.69
CA ILE A 224 8.81 -0.72 15.14
C ILE A 224 9.86 -1.23 16.14
N VAL A 225 10.71 -2.12 15.66
CA VAL A 225 11.87 -2.59 16.41
C VAL A 225 13.04 -1.65 16.11
N ASN A 226 13.50 -0.95 17.14
CA ASN A 226 14.70 -0.11 17.05
C ASN A 226 15.94 -0.99 17.20
N ILE A 227 16.92 -0.83 16.30
CA ILE A 227 18.22 -1.52 16.41
C ILE A 227 19.30 -0.49 16.74
N PRO A 228 19.71 -0.37 18.03
CA PRO A 228 20.60 0.70 18.49
C PRO A 228 22.01 0.64 17.89
N SER A 229 22.43 -0.53 17.39
CA SER A 229 23.82 -0.81 17.00
C SER A 229 24.25 -0.29 15.62
N LEU A 230 23.33 0.22 14.79
CA LEU A 230 23.67 0.72 13.43
C LEU A 230 23.71 2.25 13.28
N GLY A 231 23.30 3.02 14.29
CA GLY A 231 23.28 4.49 14.23
C GLY A 231 24.50 5.14 14.90
N ARG A 232 25.48 5.62 14.13
CA ARG A 232 26.58 6.46 14.67
C ARG A 232 26.17 7.92 14.90
N ASP A 233 25.07 8.38 14.30
CA ASP A 233 24.51 9.71 14.50
C ASP A 233 23.39 9.65 15.56
N PRO A 234 23.54 10.33 16.72
CA PRO A 234 22.52 10.35 17.76
C PRO A 234 21.19 11.01 17.32
N GLY A 235 21.12 11.62 16.14
CA GLY A 235 19.89 12.18 15.57
C GLY A 235 19.10 11.26 14.63
N ILE A 236 19.61 10.07 14.27
CA ILE A 236 18.95 9.17 13.32
C ILE A 236 18.74 7.80 13.97
N LEU A 237 17.47 7.40 14.10
CA LEU A 237 17.05 6.07 14.49
C LEU A 237 16.86 5.19 13.25
N MET A 238 17.24 3.93 13.36
CA MET A 238 17.04 2.91 12.33
C MET A 238 16.08 1.85 12.84
N ALA A 239 15.09 1.54 12.03
CA ALA A 239 14.01 0.63 12.34
C ALA A 239 13.92 -0.45 11.26
N ILE A 240 14.11 -1.71 11.61
CA ILE A 240 13.89 -2.82 10.68
C ILE A 240 12.40 -3.15 10.70
N LEU A 241 11.81 -3.19 9.51
CA LEU A 241 10.43 -3.60 9.33
C LEU A 241 10.38 -5.11 9.11
N ALA A 242 9.36 -5.76 9.68
CA ALA A 242 9.04 -7.17 9.49
C ALA A 242 8.39 -7.42 8.11
N CYS A 243 9.06 -6.99 7.06
CA CYS A 243 8.67 -7.18 5.67
C CYS A 243 9.89 -7.15 4.74
N GLN A 244 9.72 -7.73 3.56
CA GLN A 244 10.75 -7.84 2.52
C GLN A 244 10.21 -7.49 1.13
N ASP A 245 11.13 -7.14 0.22
CA ASP A 245 10.85 -6.95 -1.21
C ASP A 245 10.79 -8.28 -2.00
N ALA A 246 10.75 -8.19 -3.34
CA ALA A 246 10.68 -9.36 -4.22
C ALA A 246 11.96 -10.20 -4.19
N GLU A 247 13.09 -9.58 -3.90
CA GLU A 247 14.41 -10.18 -3.86
C GLU A 247 14.74 -10.78 -2.47
N GLY A 248 13.86 -10.58 -1.48
CA GLY A 248 14.04 -11.04 -0.11
C GLY A 248 14.87 -10.10 0.76
N ASN A 249 15.10 -8.85 0.32
CA ASN A 249 15.80 -7.87 1.13
C ASN A 249 14.87 -7.30 2.20
N LEU A 250 15.42 -7.12 3.41
CA LEU A 250 14.72 -6.44 4.50
C LEU A 250 14.52 -4.96 4.23
N ILE A 251 13.36 -4.45 4.63
CA ILE A 251 13.05 -3.03 4.52
C ILE A 251 13.43 -2.31 5.81
N VAL A 252 14.16 -1.21 5.66
CA VAL A 252 14.67 -0.40 6.77
C VAL A 252 14.12 1.02 6.69
N LEU A 253 13.61 1.50 7.81
CA LEU A 253 13.11 2.86 7.99
C LEU A 253 14.14 3.71 8.73
N PHE A 254 14.48 4.87 8.16
CA PHE A 254 15.32 5.89 8.80
C PHE A 254 14.45 6.99 9.40
N LEU A 255 14.56 7.18 10.70
CA LEU A 255 13.76 8.12 11.48
C LEU A 255 14.65 9.24 12.02
N ASN A 256 14.35 10.49 11.69
CA ASN A 256 15.06 11.63 12.26
C ASN A 256 14.46 11.98 13.63
N GLN A 257 15.25 11.84 14.70
CA GLN A 257 14.86 12.26 16.04
C GLN A 257 14.85 13.80 16.10
N ARG A 258 13.66 14.38 16.05
CA ARG A 258 13.50 15.77 16.50
C ARG A 258 13.75 15.81 18.00
N ARG A 259 14.86 16.43 18.42
CA ARG A 259 14.99 16.91 19.79
C ARG A 259 13.81 17.84 20.05
N TYR A 260 12.91 17.43 20.94
CA TYR A 260 11.94 18.34 21.51
C TYR A 260 12.76 19.43 22.20
N ARG A 261 12.72 20.67 21.68
CA ARG A 261 13.21 21.81 22.46
C ARG A 261 12.20 21.97 23.58
N ASP A 262 12.56 21.56 24.78
CA ASP A 262 11.93 22.03 26.00
C ASP A 262 12.17 23.54 26.09
N ASP A 263 11.34 24.34 25.42
CA ASP A 263 11.11 25.74 25.81
C ASP A 263 10.24 25.73 27.06
N HIS A 264 10.80 25.22 28.15
CA HIS A 264 10.42 25.60 29.50
C HIS A 264 11.43 26.64 29.99
N SER A 265 11.32 27.85 29.46
CA SER A 265 11.78 29.06 30.11
C SER A 265 10.56 29.80 30.68
N THR A 266 10.37 29.60 31.98
CA THR A 266 9.63 30.47 32.89
C THR A 266 9.96 31.96 32.63
N ILE A 267 8.97 32.84 32.74
CA ILE A 267 8.94 34.11 33.53
C ILE A 267 7.97 35.13 32.89
N VAL A 268 6.91 35.43 33.68
CA VAL A 268 5.96 36.58 33.71
C VAL A 268 4.97 36.73 32.55
#